data_AF-A0A6B4JI80-F1
#
_entry.id   AF-A0A6B4JI80-F1
#
_cell.length_a   1.000
_cell.length_b   1.000
_cell.length_c   1.000
_cell.angle_alpha   90.00
_cell.angle_beta   90.00
_cell.angle_gamma   90.00
#
_symmetry.space_group_name_H-M   'P 1'
#
loop_
_entity.id
_entity.type
_entity.pdbx_description
1 polymer ?
#
loop_
_entity_poly.entity_id
_entity_poly.type
_entity_poly.pdbx_seq_one_letter_code
_entity_poly.pdbx_strand_id
1 'polypeptide(L)'
;MEFINMKTINSNIDNSLNVNNKLNKNKDSNFIDFINKSNKILKQLKTQDNVSAEAKIAISTIEKTLSMNISSCDYKDNGKLDIMGIIRKHGDKLSTRDTKDFRDSLTTLLNQGLIESHDYFEAIKWLSLRSNFKKANNKCEDDLIKSIEEIDKKSEYK
;
A
#
# COMPACT_ATOMS: atom_id res chain seq x y z
N MET A 1 -50.32 5.39 15.83
CA MET A 1 -49.11 4.67 15.38
C MET A 1 -49.44 4.04 14.04
N GLU A 2 -48.84 4.55 12.96
CA GLU A 2 -49.00 3.99 11.62
C GLU A 2 -47.68 3.31 11.23
N PHE A 3 -47.76 2.01 10.95
CA PHE A 3 -46.62 1.19 10.56
C PHE A 3 -46.39 1.32 9.05
N ILE A 4 -45.16 1.68 8.66
CA ILE A 4 -44.74 1.68 7.25
C ILE A 4 -44.57 0.23 6.79
N ASN A 5 -45.43 -0.20 5.88
CA ASN A 5 -45.38 -1.51 5.25
C ASN A 5 -44.33 -1.50 4.11
N MET A 6 -43.12 -1.98 4.37
CA MET A 6 -42.13 -2.19 3.31
C MET A 6 -42.50 -3.43 2.49
N LYS A 7 -43.14 -3.21 1.33
CA LYS A 7 -43.20 -4.23 0.28
C LYS A 7 -41.81 -4.39 -0.33
N THR A 8 -41.27 -5.61 -0.22
CA THR A 8 -40.05 -6.08 -0.85
C THR A 8 -40.11 -5.87 -2.36
N ILE A 9 -39.30 -4.96 -2.90
CA ILE A 9 -39.14 -4.80 -4.35
C ILE A 9 -38.04 -5.77 -4.79
N ASN A 10 -38.45 -6.93 -5.28
CA ASN A 10 -37.57 -7.81 -6.05
C ASN A 10 -37.39 -7.15 -7.44
N SER A 11 -36.30 -6.42 -7.64
CA SER A 11 -35.96 -5.88 -8.96
C SER A 11 -34.79 -6.68 -9.55
N ASN A 12 -35.06 -7.36 -10.65
CA ASN A 12 -34.07 -8.03 -11.48
C ASN A 12 -32.99 -7.02 -11.90
N ILE A 13 -31.77 -7.25 -11.44
CA ILE A 13 -30.58 -6.44 -11.70
C ILE A 13 -29.99 -6.84 -13.06
N ASP A 14 -30.77 -6.70 -14.14
CA ASP A 14 -30.29 -7.01 -15.49
C ASP A 14 -30.84 -6.08 -16.59
N ASN A 15 -31.28 -4.87 -16.21
CA ASN A 15 -31.50 -3.82 -17.19
C ASN A 15 -30.28 -2.89 -17.26
N SER A 16 -29.54 -2.99 -18.37
CA SER A 16 -28.51 -2.01 -18.70
C SER A 16 -29.15 -0.62 -18.74
N LEU A 17 -28.77 0.26 -17.80
CA LEU A 17 -29.15 1.66 -17.83
C LEU A 17 -28.51 2.29 -19.07
N ASN A 18 -29.30 2.43 -20.13
CA ASN A 18 -28.92 3.20 -21.32
C ASN A 18 -28.96 4.70 -20.96
N VAL A 19 -27.89 5.18 -20.35
CA VAL A 19 -27.68 6.60 -20.04
C VAL A 19 -27.15 7.28 -21.29
N ASN A 20 -28.00 7.49 -22.29
CA ASN A 20 -27.66 8.38 -23.39
C ASN A 20 -28.80 9.35 -23.68
N ASN A 21 -28.41 10.63 -23.74
CA ASN A 21 -29.12 11.79 -24.26
C ASN A 21 -30.12 12.52 -23.35
N LYS A 22 -29.60 13.15 -22.28
CA LYS A 22 -30.01 14.54 -21.92
C LYS A 22 -29.13 15.29 -20.90
N LEU A 23 -27.88 14.88 -20.67
CA LEU A 23 -26.97 15.60 -19.77
C LEU A 23 -26.08 16.55 -20.57
N ASN A 24 -26.70 17.58 -21.15
CA ASN A 24 -25.96 18.70 -21.72
C ASN A 24 -26.68 19.99 -21.34
N LYS A 25 -26.37 20.49 -20.13
CA LYS A 25 -26.39 21.89 -19.68
C LYS A 25 -26.37 21.90 -18.14
N ASN A 26 -25.37 22.57 -17.59
CA ASN A 26 -25.06 22.77 -16.17
C ASN A 26 -24.16 21.70 -15.56
N LYS A 27 -22.84 21.92 -15.73
CA LYS A 27 -21.78 21.34 -14.90
C LYS A 27 -21.92 21.91 -13.48
N ASP A 28 -22.89 21.44 -12.71
CA ASP A 28 -22.89 21.67 -11.27
C ASP A 28 -21.70 20.91 -10.68
N SER A 29 -20.70 21.65 -10.19
CA SER A 29 -19.50 21.07 -9.56
C SER A 29 -19.87 20.09 -8.45
N ASN A 30 -20.98 20.37 -7.75
CA ASN A 30 -21.54 19.51 -6.71
C ASN A 30 -22.01 18.15 -7.24
N PHE A 31 -22.51 18.09 -8.48
CA PHE A 31 -22.94 16.83 -9.10
C PHE A 31 -21.72 15.99 -9.55
N ILE A 32 -20.69 16.63 -10.12
CA ILE A 32 -19.43 15.96 -10.45
C ILE A 32 -18.76 15.41 -9.18
N ASP A 33 -18.71 16.20 -8.10
CA ASP A 33 -18.15 15.77 -6.81
C ASP A 33 -18.96 14.65 -6.15
N PHE A 34 -20.29 14.70 -6.27
CA PHE A 34 -21.16 13.62 -5.83
C PHE A 34 -20.86 12.33 -6.59
N ILE A 35 -20.81 12.37 -7.93
CA ILE A 35 -20.48 11.20 -8.76
C ILE A 35 -19.08 10.66 -8.43
N ASN A 36 -18.09 11.53 -8.21
CA ASN A 36 -16.74 11.12 -7.84
C ASN A 36 -16.70 10.46 -6.44
N LYS A 37 -17.39 11.02 -5.44
CA LYS A 37 -17.52 10.41 -4.11
C LYS A 37 -18.29 9.10 -4.16
N SER A 38 -19.37 9.02 -4.91
CA SER A 38 -20.16 7.79 -5.10
C SER A 38 -19.36 6.70 -5.80
N ASN A 39 -18.54 7.04 -6.80
CA ASN A 39 -17.62 6.11 -7.44
C ASN A 39 -16.49 5.66 -6.51
N LYS A 40 -16.01 6.55 -5.63
CA LYS A 40 -15.04 6.21 -4.57
C LYS A 40 -15.65 5.22 -3.57
N ILE A 41 -16.87 5.47 -3.12
CA ILE A 41 -17.62 4.57 -2.23
C ILE A 41 -17.93 3.23 -2.93
N LEU A 42 -18.37 3.25 -4.19
CA LEU A 42 -18.65 2.03 -4.95
C LEU A 42 -17.40 1.19 -5.20
N LYS A 43 -16.24 1.83 -5.45
CA LYS A 43 -14.95 1.14 -5.53
C LYS A 43 -14.57 0.53 -4.18
N GLN A 44 -14.72 1.28 -3.08
CA GLN A 44 -14.44 0.80 -1.72
C GLN A 44 -15.32 -0.39 -1.32
N LEU A 45 -16.63 -0.34 -1.63
CA LEU A 45 -17.58 -1.41 -1.39
C LEU A 45 -17.28 -2.65 -2.25
N LYS A 46 -16.88 -2.47 -3.53
CA LYS A 46 -16.47 -3.60 -4.39
C LYS A 46 -15.13 -4.21 -3.98
N THR A 47 -14.23 -3.43 -3.37
CA THR A 47 -12.93 -3.94 -2.90
C THR A 47 -13.03 -4.73 -1.62
N GLN A 48 -13.97 -4.46 -0.70
CA GLN A 48 -13.95 -5.09 0.63
C GLN A 48 -14.39 -6.57 0.64
N ASP A 49 -15.34 -6.96 -0.22
CA ASP A 49 -15.90 -8.32 -0.20
C ASP A 49 -15.24 -9.32 -1.17
N ASN A 50 -14.35 -8.87 -2.06
CA ASN A 50 -13.73 -9.73 -3.10
C ASN A 50 -12.19 -9.74 -3.08
N VAL A 51 -11.55 -9.40 -1.95
CA VAL A 51 -10.10 -9.61 -1.81
C VAL A 51 -9.82 -11.10 -1.58
N SER A 52 -8.97 -11.69 -2.43
CA SER A 52 -8.57 -13.09 -2.27
C SER A 52 -7.92 -13.34 -0.90
N ALA A 53 -7.96 -14.59 -0.42
CA ALA A 53 -7.28 -14.97 0.82
C ALA A 53 -5.78 -14.64 0.79
N GLU A 54 -5.13 -14.82 -0.37
CA GLU A 54 -3.72 -14.51 -0.59
C GLU A 54 -3.41 -13.01 -0.42
N ALA A 55 -4.28 -12.13 -0.93
CA ALA A 55 -4.08 -10.69 -0.74
C ALA A 55 -4.34 -10.27 0.71
N LYS A 56 -5.28 -10.89 1.42
CA LYS A 56 -5.46 -10.65 2.86
C LYS A 56 -4.22 -11.05 3.66
N ILE A 57 -3.62 -12.20 3.34
CA ILE A 57 -2.35 -12.65 3.94
C ILE A 57 -1.22 -11.67 3.61
N ALA A 58 -1.12 -11.21 2.36
CA ALA A 58 -0.10 -10.25 1.94
C ALA A 58 -0.23 -8.90 2.66
N ILE A 59 -1.46 -8.38 2.82
CA ILE A 59 -1.74 -7.15 3.59
C ILE A 59 -1.32 -7.36 5.05
N SER A 60 -1.75 -8.46 5.69
CA SER A 60 -1.39 -8.76 7.08
C SER A 60 0.12 -8.92 7.27
N THR A 61 0.82 -9.45 6.28
CA THR A 61 2.29 -9.55 6.29
C THR A 61 2.93 -8.17 6.21
N ILE A 62 2.43 -7.27 5.35
CA ILE A 62 2.91 -5.89 5.29
C ILE A 62 2.70 -5.17 6.63
N GLU A 63 1.51 -5.28 7.21
CA GLU A 63 1.19 -4.71 8.52
C GLU A 63 2.15 -5.18 9.60
N LYS A 64 2.41 -6.49 9.66
CA LYS A 64 3.36 -7.09 10.61
C LYS A 64 4.79 -6.62 10.39
N THR A 65 5.28 -6.70 9.15
CA THR A 65 6.68 -6.37 8.81
C THR A 65 6.99 -4.88 8.98
N LEU A 66 5.98 -4.01 8.89
CA LEU A 66 6.10 -2.57 9.11
C LEU A 66 5.55 -2.10 10.47
N SER A 67 5.12 -3.02 11.33
CA SER A 67 4.50 -2.73 12.64
C SER A 67 3.48 -1.57 12.55
N MET A 68 2.50 -1.75 11.68
CA MET A 68 1.42 -0.80 11.40
C MET A 68 0.10 -1.54 11.15
N ASN A 69 -1.01 -0.79 11.13
CA ASN A 69 -2.29 -1.28 10.64
C ASN A 69 -2.66 -0.46 9.40
N ILE A 70 -3.00 -1.13 8.30
CA ILE A 70 -3.45 -0.48 7.07
C ILE A 70 -4.88 0.01 7.28
N SER A 71 -5.09 1.29 6.97
CA SER A 71 -6.37 1.96 7.14
C SER A 71 -6.81 2.63 5.85
N SER A 72 -7.99 3.25 5.84
CA SER A 72 -8.54 3.92 4.66
C SER A 72 -7.66 5.07 4.13
N CYS A 73 -6.77 5.64 4.96
CA CYS A 73 -5.86 6.71 4.55
C CYS A 73 -4.58 6.21 3.86
N ASP A 74 -4.37 4.90 3.81
CA ASP A 74 -3.22 4.27 3.16
C ASP A 74 -3.56 3.79 1.73
N TYR A 75 -4.76 4.13 1.24
CA TYR A 75 -5.19 3.86 -0.13
C TYR A 75 -5.22 5.15 -0.95
N LYS A 76 -4.82 5.04 -2.21
CA LYS A 76 -4.96 6.10 -3.22
C LYS A 76 -6.43 6.27 -3.61
N ASP A 77 -6.74 7.39 -4.28
CA ASP A 77 -8.09 7.68 -4.76
C ASP A 77 -8.65 6.65 -5.76
N ASN A 78 -7.77 5.90 -6.42
CA ASN A 78 -8.16 4.82 -7.33
C ASN A 78 -8.51 3.51 -6.60
N GLY A 79 -8.38 3.45 -5.28
CA GLY A 79 -8.68 2.29 -4.45
C GLY A 79 -7.51 1.31 -4.29
N LYS A 80 -6.33 1.61 -4.84
CA LYS A 80 -5.11 0.81 -4.68
C LYS A 80 -4.32 1.25 -3.46
N LEU A 81 -3.56 0.32 -2.88
CA LEU A 81 -2.74 0.60 -1.69
C LEU A 81 -1.55 1.50 -2.07
N ASP A 82 -1.33 2.58 -1.31
CA ASP A 82 -0.23 3.54 -1.49
C ASP A 82 1.05 3.02 -0.84
N ILE A 83 1.73 2.10 -1.53
CA ILE A 83 2.95 1.47 -1.01
C ILE A 83 4.05 2.49 -0.73
N MET A 84 4.21 3.49 -1.61
CA MET A 84 5.25 4.49 -1.41
C MET A 84 4.94 5.42 -0.25
N GLY A 85 3.66 5.78 -0.04
CA GLY A 85 3.22 6.47 1.16
C GLY A 85 3.50 5.68 2.43
N ILE A 86 3.19 4.38 2.42
CA ILE A 86 3.46 3.46 3.54
C ILE A 86 4.96 3.36 3.83
N ILE A 87 5.79 3.13 2.82
CA ILE A 87 7.26 3.03 2.97
C ILE A 87 7.85 4.32 3.55
N ARG A 88 7.36 5.49 3.12
CA ARG A 88 7.84 6.77 3.67
C ARG A 88 7.52 6.93 5.16
N LYS A 89 6.37 6.42 5.62
CA LYS A 89 5.93 6.54 7.03
C LYS A 89 6.51 5.47 7.95
N HIS A 90 6.74 4.26 7.43
CA HIS A 90 6.99 3.07 8.25
C HIS A 90 8.13 2.18 7.73
N GLY A 91 8.77 2.53 6.62
CA GLY A 91 9.82 1.71 6.01
C GLY A 91 11.08 1.56 6.88
N ASP A 92 11.32 2.48 7.81
CA ASP A 92 12.38 2.38 8.81
C ASP A 92 12.24 1.13 9.69
N LYS A 93 11.01 0.72 9.99
CA LYS A 93 10.69 -0.45 10.83
C LYS A 93 10.95 -1.80 10.17
N LEU A 94 11.06 -1.85 8.83
CA LEU A 94 11.23 -3.11 8.11
C LEU A 94 12.56 -3.77 8.51
N SER A 95 12.55 -4.97 9.07
CA SER A 95 13.82 -5.65 9.39
C SER A 95 14.48 -6.27 8.15
N THR A 96 15.78 -6.55 8.22
CA THR A 96 16.49 -7.30 7.17
C THR A 96 15.95 -8.73 7.02
N ARG A 97 15.44 -9.33 8.10
CA ARG A 97 14.88 -10.70 8.07
C ARG A 97 13.53 -10.72 7.34
N ASP A 98 12.77 -9.64 7.50
CA ASP A 98 11.42 -9.49 6.95
C ASP A 98 11.39 -8.97 5.51
N THR A 99 12.55 -8.55 4.97
CA THR A 99 12.66 -7.95 3.64
C THR A 99 12.14 -8.87 2.53
N LYS A 100 12.38 -10.19 2.65
CA LYS A 100 11.88 -11.17 1.68
C LYS A 100 10.36 -11.25 1.72
N ASP A 101 9.79 -11.42 2.91
CA ASP A 101 8.34 -11.57 3.10
C ASP A 101 7.58 -10.31 2.67
N PHE A 102 8.15 -9.14 2.95
CA PHE A 102 7.61 -7.86 2.46
C PHE A 102 7.60 -7.80 0.93
N ARG A 103 8.71 -8.15 0.27
CA ARG A 103 8.82 -8.17 -1.19
C ARG A 103 7.85 -9.17 -1.84
N ASP A 104 7.76 -10.36 -1.29
CA ASP A 104 6.89 -11.41 -1.81
C ASP A 104 5.41 -10.99 -1.65
N SER A 105 5.06 -10.32 -0.54
CA SER A 105 3.74 -9.71 -0.34
C SER A 105 3.42 -8.63 -1.36
N LEU A 106 4.37 -7.72 -1.65
CA LEU A 106 4.18 -6.71 -2.71
C LEU A 106 3.95 -7.35 -4.08
N THR A 107 4.63 -8.46 -4.36
CA THR A 107 4.46 -9.20 -5.63
C THR A 107 3.07 -9.80 -5.73
N THR A 108 2.56 -10.41 -4.64
CA THR A 108 1.17 -10.90 -4.57
C THR A 108 0.17 -9.77 -4.81
N LEU A 109 0.32 -8.63 -4.16
CA LEU A 109 -0.58 -7.49 -4.35
C LEU A 109 -0.51 -6.92 -5.77
N LEU A 110 0.66 -6.93 -6.41
CA LEU A 110 0.80 -6.51 -7.80
C LEU A 110 0.06 -7.45 -8.75
N ASN A 111 0.24 -8.76 -8.59
CA ASN A 111 -0.40 -9.78 -9.43
C ASN A 111 -1.92 -9.74 -9.33
N GLN A 112 -2.45 -9.30 -8.18
CA GLN A 112 -3.88 -9.12 -7.96
C GLN A 112 -4.40 -7.72 -8.32
N GLY A 113 -3.53 -6.85 -8.85
CA GLY A 113 -3.90 -5.50 -9.27
C GLY A 113 -4.23 -4.53 -8.14
N LEU A 114 -3.89 -4.88 -6.89
CA LEU A 114 -4.19 -4.10 -5.68
C LEU A 114 -3.18 -2.98 -5.41
N ILE A 115 -2.04 -3.00 -6.10
CA ILE A 115 -1.07 -1.91 -6.13
C ILE A 115 -0.77 -1.49 -7.57
N GLU A 116 -0.13 -0.34 -7.72
CA GLU A 116 0.35 0.13 -9.01
C GLU A 116 1.73 -0.48 -9.32
N SER A 117 1.99 -0.77 -10.60
CA SER A 117 3.30 -1.28 -11.03
C SER A 117 4.42 -0.28 -10.73
N HIS A 118 4.16 1.01 -10.90
CA HIS A 118 5.11 2.07 -10.56
C HIS A 118 5.53 2.00 -9.08
N ASP A 119 4.55 1.95 -8.17
CA ASP A 119 4.79 1.80 -6.73
C ASP A 119 5.57 0.53 -6.40
N TYR A 120 5.26 -0.59 -7.07
CA TYR A 120 6.01 -1.82 -6.89
C TYR A 120 7.48 -1.64 -7.26
N PHE A 121 7.80 -1.12 -8.44
CA PHE A 121 9.19 -0.96 -8.88
C PHE A 121 9.96 0.04 -8.01
N GLU A 122 9.34 1.14 -7.59
CA GLU A 122 9.97 2.07 -6.65
C GLU A 122 10.21 1.43 -5.27
N ALA A 123 9.28 0.61 -4.79
CA ALA A 123 9.47 -0.15 -3.55
C ALA A 123 10.64 -1.16 -3.68
N ILE A 124 10.74 -1.90 -4.78
CA ILE A 124 11.88 -2.80 -5.04
C ILE A 124 13.20 -2.04 -5.07
N LYS A 125 13.24 -0.90 -5.77
CA LYS A 125 14.43 -0.03 -5.83
C LYS A 125 14.82 0.47 -4.44
N TRP A 126 13.85 0.90 -3.63
CA TRP A 126 14.08 1.31 -2.25
C TRP A 126 14.65 0.16 -1.40
N LEU A 127 14.11 -1.06 -1.52
CA LEU A 127 14.66 -2.24 -0.83
C LEU A 127 16.12 -2.52 -1.22
N SER A 128 16.45 -2.44 -2.51
CA SER A 128 17.81 -2.63 -3.00
C SER A 128 18.78 -1.59 -2.47
N LEU A 129 18.39 -0.30 -2.48
CA LEU A 129 19.21 0.80 -1.96
C LEU A 129 19.43 0.66 -0.46
N ARG A 130 18.40 0.27 0.30
CA ARG A 130 18.49 0.05 1.74
C ARG A 130 19.44 -1.10 2.11
N SER A 131 19.42 -2.18 1.34
CA SER A 131 20.38 -3.30 1.50
C SER A 131 21.82 -2.84 1.25
N ASN A 132 22.04 -2.02 0.23
CA ASN A 132 23.36 -1.48 -0.11
C ASN A 132 23.87 -0.49 0.96
N PHE A 133 23.00 0.37 1.49
CA PHE A 133 23.36 1.29 2.56
C PHE A 133 23.79 0.53 3.82
N LYS A 134 23.08 -0.54 4.19
CA LYS A 134 23.43 -1.35 5.36
C LYS A 134 24.78 -2.07 5.18
N LYS A 135 25.06 -2.60 3.97
CA LYS A 135 26.37 -3.19 3.65
C LYS A 135 27.50 -2.15 3.73
N ALA A 136 27.27 -0.95 3.21
CA ALA A 136 28.25 0.13 3.26
C ALA A 136 28.51 0.61 4.70
N ASN A 137 27.46 0.72 5.52
CA ASN A 137 27.58 1.12 6.92
C ASN A 137 28.36 0.09 7.75
N ASN A 138 28.03 -1.20 7.60
CA ASN A 138 28.76 -2.27 8.28
C ASN A 138 30.24 -2.30 7.89
N LYS A 139 30.55 -2.08 6.61
CA LYS A 139 31.95 -2.00 6.14
C LYS A 139 32.69 -0.81 6.77
N CYS A 140 32.03 0.35 6.89
CA CYS A 140 32.61 1.53 7.53
C CYS A 140 32.88 1.29 9.02
N GLU A 141 31.95 0.65 9.74
CA GLU A 141 32.14 0.26 11.14
C GLU A 141 33.31 -0.72 11.30
N ASP A 142 33.40 -1.75 10.45
CA ASP A 142 34.52 -2.70 10.46
C ASP A 142 35.87 -2.01 10.18
N ASP A 143 35.91 -1.09 9.22
CA ASP A 143 37.12 -0.34 8.86
C ASP A 143 37.53 0.64 9.99
N LEU A 144 36.57 1.22 10.71
CA LEU A 144 36.83 2.03 11.91
C LEU A 144 37.39 1.20 13.06
N ILE A 145 36.81 0.03 13.34
CA ILE A 145 37.31 -0.88 14.38
C ILE A 145 38.75 -1.28 14.10
N LYS A 146 39.06 -1.70 12.86
CA LYS A 146 40.44 -2.03 12.45
C LYS A 146 41.40 -0.86 12.63
N SER A 147 40.96 0.35 12.28
CA SER A 147 41.79 1.55 12.43
C SER A 147 42.11 1.84 13.90
N ILE A 148 41.17 1.61 14.82
CA ILE A 148 41.39 1.74 16.27
C ILE A 148 42.38 0.68 16.77
N GLU A 149 42.19 -0.58 16.39
CA GLU A 149 43.09 -1.68 16.78
C GLU A 149 44.53 -1.49 16.27
N GLU A 150 44.72 -0.91 15.09
CA GLU A 150 46.04 -0.57 14.55
C GLU A 150 46.72 0.60 15.28
N ILE A 151 45.93 1.56 15.77
CA ILE A 151 46.44 2.68 16.58
C ILE A 151 46.88 2.16 17.96
N ASP A 152 46.10 1.30 18.60
CA ASP A 152 46.43 0.71 19.90
C ASP A 152 47.70 -0.15 19.82
N LYS A 153 47.86 -0.97 18.78
CA LYS A 153 49.10 -1.74 18.56
C LYS A 153 50.34 -0.86 18.43
N LYS A 154 50.24 0.34 17.84
CA LYS A 154 51.38 1.27 17.75
C LYS A 154 51.69 1.97 19.07
N SER A 155 50.78 1.97 20.04
CA SER A 155 50.99 2.55 21.37
C SER A 155 51.77 1.63 22.32
N GLU A 156 51.73 0.31 22.10
CA GLU A 156 52.49 -0.70 22.87
C GLU A 156 53.98 -0.79 22.48
N TYR A 157 54.40 -0.15 21.38
CA TYR A 157 55.81 -0.12 20.91
C TYR A 157 56.59 1.14 21.37
N LYS A 158 56.20 1.77 22.49
CA LYS A 158 56.95 2.87 23.12
C LYS A 158 57.42 2.49 24.52
#